data_AF-A0A520U273-F1
#
_entry.id   AF-A0A520U273-F1
#
_cell.length_a   1.000
_cell.length_b   1.000
_cell.length_c   1.000
_cell.angle_alpha   90.00
_cell.angle_beta   90.00
_cell.angle_gamma   90.00
#
_symmetry.space_group_name_H-M   'P 1'
#
loop_
_entity.id
_entity.type
_entity.pdbx_description
1 polymer ?
#
loop_
_entity_poly.entity_id
_entity_poly.type
_entity_poly.pdbx_seq_one_letter_code
_entity_poly.pdbx_strand_id
1 'polypeptide(L)'
;MPTISQLVRKGRTSSTKKSKSVALNKSPQKRGVCTRVYTTTPKKPNSAMRKVARVRLTNGKEVNAYIPGEGHNLQEHSIVLVRGGRVKDLPGVRYHIVRGALDTAGVEGRLQRRSKYGGKKPKK
;
A
#
# COMPACT_ATOMS: atom_id res chain seq x y z
N MET A 1 23.28 29.98 18.02
CA MET A 1 24.26 29.17 17.26
C MET A 1 25.20 28.53 18.27
N PRO A 2 25.42 27.19 18.27
CA PRO A 2 26.23 26.56 19.31
C PRO A 2 27.72 26.87 19.13
N THR A 3 28.44 27.03 20.24
CA THR A 3 29.90 27.26 20.24
C THR A 3 30.68 25.96 20.01
N ILE A 4 31.95 26.05 19.61
CA ILE A 4 32.80 24.87 19.40
C ILE A 4 32.92 24.04 20.69
N SER A 5 33.07 24.67 21.86
CA SER A 5 33.15 23.95 23.14
C SER A 5 31.84 23.25 23.54
N GLN A 6 30.68 23.70 23.03
CA GLN A 6 29.41 23.01 23.17
C GLN A 6 29.33 21.79 22.26
N LEU A 7 29.83 21.89 21.02
CA LEU A 7 29.88 20.77 20.07
C LEU A 7 30.89 19.69 20.47
N VAL A 8 32.02 20.08 21.08
CA VAL A 8 33.00 19.14 21.65
C VAL A 8 32.40 18.38 22.83
N ARG A 9 31.62 19.05 23.70
CA ARG A 9 30.94 18.41 24.84
C ARG A 9 29.71 17.58 24.43
N LYS A 10 28.97 18.04 23.42
CA LYS A 10 27.78 17.38 22.88
C LYS A 10 27.78 17.49 21.35
N GLY A 11 28.21 16.40 20.70
CA GLY A 11 28.22 16.30 19.26
C GLY A 11 26.82 16.44 18.64
N ARG A 12 26.76 16.80 17.36
CA ARG A 12 25.48 16.89 16.64
C ARG A 12 24.90 15.50 16.44
N THR A 13 23.63 15.33 16.76
CA THR A 13 22.89 14.09 16.50
C THR A 13 22.10 14.20 15.21
N SER A 14 22.21 13.19 14.34
CA SER A 14 21.34 13.09 13.17
C SER A 14 19.93 12.67 13.60
N SER A 15 18.90 13.26 12.99
CA SER A 15 17.51 12.86 13.26
C SER A 15 17.16 11.59 12.48
N THR A 16 16.80 10.52 13.20
CA THR A 16 16.39 9.26 12.56
C THR A 16 15.01 9.39 11.94
N LYS A 17 14.86 9.03 10.66
CA LYS A 17 13.57 9.01 9.96
C LYS A 17 12.94 7.63 10.02
N LYS A 18 11.68 7.55 10.42
CA LYS A 18 10.90 6.30 10.37
C LYS A 18 10.34 6.07 8.96
N SER A 19 10.39 4.83 8.49
CA SER A 19 9.75 4.47 7.21
C SER A 19 8.23 4.63 7.31
N LYS A 20 7.60 5.08 6.22
CA LYS A 20 6.14 5.18 6.12
C LYS A 20 5.48 3.79 5.97
N SER A 21 6.23 2.77 5.54
CA SER A 21 5.80 1.40 5.26
C SER A 21 6.41 0.39 6.25
N VAL A 22 6.27 0.64 7.54
CA VAL A 22 6.89 -0.15 8.63
C VAL A 22 6.54 -1.64 8.56
N ALA A 23 5.33 -2.00 8.13
CA ALA A 23 4.89 -3.39 8.11
C ALA A 23 5.57 -4.25 7.03
N LEU A 24 6.21 -3.63 6.04
CA LEU A 24 6.95 -4.38 5.01
C LEU A 24 8.35 -4.82 5.48
N ASN A 25 8.82 -4.41 6.66
CA ASN A 25 10.13 -4.77 7.22
C ASN A 25 11.28 -4.64 6.18
N LYS A 26 11.40 -3.47 5.54
CA LYS A 26 12.39 -3.17 4.48
C LYS A 26 12.29 -4.00 3.19
N SER A 27 11.31 -4.89 3.05
CA SER A 27 11.00 -5.54 1.77
C SER A 27 10.20 -4.58 0.84
N PRO A 28 10.41 -4.63 -0.48
CA PRO A 28 9.65 -3.80 -1.41
C PRO A 28 8.17 -4.23 -1.48
N GLN A 29 7.93 -5.54 -1.37
CA GLN A 29 6.62 -6.18 -1.46
C GLN A 29 6.55 -7.31 -0.43
N LYS A 30 5.35 -7.63 0.05
CA LYS A 30 5.10 -8.82 0.88
C LYS A 30 3.81 -9.50 0.46
N ARG A 31 3.85 -10.83 0.44
CA ARG A 31 2.65 -11.66 0.33
C ARG A 31 1.82 -11.56 1.61
N GLY A 32 0.51 -11.62 1.47
CA GLY A 32 -0.44 -11.70 2.56
C GLY A 32 -1.77 -12.30 2.11
N VAL A 33 -2.64 -12.58 3.07
CA VAL A 33 -3.98 -13.16 2.87
C VAL A 33 -5.02 -12.11 3.26
N CYS A 34 -6.01 -11.90 2.40
CA CYS A 34 -7.15 -11.02 2.71
C CYS A 34 -7.98 -11.64 3.83
N THR A 35 -8.15 -10.91 4.94
CA THR A 35 -9.06 -11.31 6.02
C THR A 35 -10.46 -10.76 5.80
N ARG A 36 -10.57 -9.56 5.23
CA ARG A 36 -11.85 -8.93 4.90
C ARG A 36 -11.68 -7.98 3.72
N VAL A 37 -12.59 -8.06 2.75
CA VAL A 37 -12.69 -7.11 1.64
C VAL A 37 -13.91 -6.21 1.88
N TYR A 38 -13.71 -4.89 1.86
CA TYR A 38 -14.77 -3.94 2.20
C TYR A 38 -14.54 -2.57 1.56
N THR A 39 -15.54 -1.70 1.66
CA THR A 39 -15.47 -0.33 1.16
C THR A 39 -15.42 0.68 2.30
N THR A 40 -14.71 1.78 2.12
CA THR A 40 -14.57 2.86 3.13
C THR A 40 -14.76 4.22 2.47
N THR A 41 -15.40 5.15 3.17
CA THR A 41 -15.54 6.54 2.74
C THR A 41 -14.25 7.32 3.01
N PRO A 42 -13.81 8.21 2.10
CA PRO A 42 -12.63 9.04 2.29
C PRO A 42 -12.89 10.16 3.31
N LYS A 43 -11.82 10.80 3.78
CA LYS A 43 -11.94 12.06 4.54
C LYS A 43 -12.48 13.19 3.65
N LYS A 44 -13.22 14.13 4.27
CA LYS A 44 -13.55 15.43 3.64
C LYS A 44 -12.26 16.08 3.09
N PRO A 45 -12.27 16.71 1.90
CA PRO A 45 -13.41 17.18 1.10
C PRO A 45 -13.96 16.17 0.09
N ASN A 46 -13.36 14.98 -0.01
CA ASN A 46 -13.68 14.03 -1.06
C ASN A 46 -14.90 13.18 -0.68
N SER A 47 -15.62 12.67 -1.68
CA SER A 47 -16.69 11.68 -1.53
C SER A 47 -16.48 10.55 -2.56
N ALA A 48 -16.55 9.29 -2.11
CA ALA A 48 -16.50 8.08 -2.93
C ALA A 48 -16.60 6.83 -2.05
N MET A 49 -16.91 5.67 -2.64
CA MET A 49 -16.72 4.37 -2.00
C MET A 49 -15.36 3.79 -2.41
N ARG A 50 -14.38 3.83 -1.51
CA ARG A 50 -13.02 3.32 -1.79
C ARG A 50 -12.92 1.85 -1.40
N LYS A 51 -12.50 1.00 -2.34
CA LYS A 51 -12.29 -0.44 -2.13
C LYS A 51 -10.98 -0.70 -1.38
N VAL A 52 -11.06 -1.40 -0.25
CA VAL A 52 -9.93 -1.67 0.65
C VAL A 52 -10.00 -3.14 1.10
N ALA A 53 -8.85 -3.74 1.36
CA ALA A 53 -8.78 -5.05 2.01
C ALA A 53 -8.00 -4.95 3.32
N ARG A 54 -8.47 -5.66 4.35
CA ARG A 54 -7.66 -6.02 5.51
C ARG A 54 -6.83 -7.24 5.13
N VAL A 55 -5.51 -7.15 5.28
CA VAL A 55 -4.58 -8.19 4.83
C VAL A 55 -3.66 -8.58 5.98
N ARG A 56 -3.60 -9.88 6.28
CA ARG A 56 -2.61 -10.46 7.19
C ARG A 56 -1.36 -10.81 6.39
N LEU A 57 -0.27 -10.10 6.63
CA LEU A 57 1.00 -10.32 5.94
C LEU A 57 1.69 -11.58 6.47
N THR A 58 2.59 -12.12 5.65
CA THR A 58 3.48 -13.24 6.00
C THR A 58 4.31 -13.02 7.29
N ASN A 59 4.53 -11.78 7.72
CA ASN A 59 5.23 -11.47 8.96
C ASN A 59 4.29 -11.30 10.18
N GLY A 60 3.05 -11.78 10.08
CA GLY A 60 2.05 -11.76 11.15
C GLY A 60 1.34 -10.42 11.35
N LYS A 61 1.83 -9.33 10.73
CA LYS A 61 1.22 -7.99 10.86
C LYS A 61 -0.03 -7.89 9.99
N GLU A 62 -1.09 -7.33 10.54
CA GLU A 62 -2.28 -6.95 9.78
C GLU A 62 -2.21 -5.51 9.30
N VAL A 63 -2.60 -5.29 8.05
CA VAL A 63 -2.59 -3.97 7.43
C VAL A 63 -3.83 -3.73 6.58
N ASN A 64 -4.21 -2.46 6.46
CA ASN A 64 -5.22 -2.03 5.49
C ASN A 64 -4.51 -1.68 4.17
N ALA A 65 -4.90 -2.34 3.09
CA ALA A 65 -4.34 -2.16 1.76
C ALA A 65 -5.41 -1.70 0.76
N TYR A 66 -5.10 -0.66 -0.01
CA TYR A 66 -5.98 -0.14 -1.05
C TYR A 66 -5.98 -1.05 -2.27
N ILE A 67 -7.16 -1.24 -2.89
CA ILE A 67 -7.32 -1.99 -4.13
C ILE A 67 -7.39 -0.99 -5.29
N PRO A 68 -6.32 -0.85 -6.10
CA PRO A 68 -6.29 0.15 -7.16
C PRO A 68 -7.05 -0.30 -8.41
N GLY A 69 -7.62 0.67 -9.13
CA GLY A 69 -8.31 0.46 -10.40
C GLY A 69 -9.83 0.26 -10.28
N GLU A 70 -10.47 0.18 -11.45
CA GLU A 70 -11.87 -0.18 -11.60
C GLU A 70 -12.04 -1.70 -11.45
N GLY A 71 -13.15 -2.13 -10.84
CA GLY A 71 -13.40 -3.55 -10.54
C GLY A 71 -12.35 -4.22 -9.62
N HIS A 72 -12.68 -5.40 -9.11
CA HIS A 72 -11.75 -6.36 -8.49
C HIS A 72 -12.48 -7.69 -8.25
N ASN A 73 -11.72 -8.78 -8.16
CA ASN A 73 -12.20 -10.14 -7.95
C ASN A 73 -11.87 -10.69 -6.55
N LEU A 74 -11.38 -9.86 -5.62
CA LEU A 74 -10.89 -10.34 -4.32
C LEU A 74 -12.02 -10.71 -3.38
N GLN A 75 -11.80 -11.81 -2.68
CA GLN A 75 -12.69 -12.35 -1.66
C GLN A 75 -11.90 -12.52 -0.36
N GLU A 76 -12.58 -13.01 0.69
CA GLU A 76 -11.89 -13.48 1.88
C GLU A 76 -10.94 -14.64 1.50
N HIS A 77 -9.82 -14.73 2.20
CA HIS A 77 -8.75 -15.71 1.98
C HIS A 77 -7.98 -15.61 0.65
N SER A 78 -8.33 -14.68 -0.25
CA SER A 78 -7.52 -14.44 -1.45
C SER A 78 -6.09 -14.04 -1.07
N ILE A 79 -5.11 -14.64 -1.75
CA ILE A 79 -3.69 -14.38 -1.56
C ILE A 79 -3.28 -13.20 -2.44
N VAL A 80 -2.72 -12.17 -1.82
CA VAL A 80 -2.40 -10.91 -2.48
C VAL A 80 -0.96 -10.48 -2.24
N LEU A 81 -0.41 -9.74 -3.19
CA LEU A 81 0.90 -9.12 -3.08
C LEU A 81 0.73 -7.64 -2.71
N VAL A 82 1.30 -7.24 -1.57
CA VAL A 82 1.15 -5.90 -1.01
C VAL A 82 2.43 -5.11 -1.22
N ARG A 83 2.31 -3.86 -1.69
CA ARG A 83 3.41 -2.89 -1.82
C ARG A 83 3.15 -1.64 -0.99
N GLY A 84 4.23 -0.88 -0.76
CA GLY A 84 4.15 0.41 -0.08
C GLY A 84 3.39 1.46 -0.91
N GLY A 85 2.68 2.36 -0.22
CA GLY A 85 2.05 3.53 -0.82
C GLY A 85 0.86 3.99 0.00
N ARG A 86 0.90 5.22 0.51
CA ARG A 86 -0.23 5.78 1.27
C ARG A 86 -1.28 6.35 0.33
N VAL A 87 -2.54 6.06 0.59
CA VAL A 87 -3.66 6.79 -0.01
C VAL A 87 -3.91 8.04 0.84
N LYS A 88 -3.79 9.23 0.24
CA LYS A 88 -3.93 10.51 0.97
C LYS A 88 -5.33 10.68 1.56
N ASP A 89 -6.33 10.18 0.84
CA ASP A 89 -7.75 10.37 1.15
C ASP A 89 -8.26 9.44 2.26
N LEU A 90 -7.60 8.30 2.48
CA LEU A 90 -8.04 7.31 3.46
C LEU A 90 -7.07 7.30 4.66
N PRO A 91 -7.52 7.68 5.87
CA PRO A 91 -6.71 7.55 7.06
C PRO A 91 -6.42 6.07 7.34
N GLY A 92 -5.19 5.75 7.79
CA GLY A 92 -4.80 4.38 8.11
C GLY A 92 -4.43 3.48 6.91
N VAL A 93 -4.78 3.83 5.68
CA VAL A 93 -4.47 3.02 4.48
C VAL A 93 -3.10 3.42 3.90
N ARG A 94 -2.07 2.66 4.28
CA ARG A 94 -0.65 2.94 3.96
C ARG A 94 -0.04 2.03 2.89
N TYR A 95 -0.82 1.07 2.40
CA TYR A 95 -0.35 0.06 1.47
C TYR A 95 -1.31 -0.06 0.28
N HIS A 96 -0.80 -0.62 -0.81
CA HIS A 96 -1.56 -0.93 -2.02
C HIS A 96 -1.39 -2.39 -2.37
N ILE A 97 -2.45 -3.00 -2.88
CA ILE A 97 -2.38 -4.31 -3.51
C ILE A 97 -1.83 -4.13 -4.94
N VAL A 98 -0.90 -4.99 -5.33
CA VAL A 98 -0.41 -5.09 -6.71
C VAL A 98 -1.46 -5.85 -7.52
N ARG A 99 -1.88 -5.32 -8.67
CA ARG A 99 -2.86 -5.97 -9.55
C ARG A 99 -2.16 -6.90 -10.54
N GLY A 100 -2.81 -7.99 -10.91
CA GLY A 100 -2.26 -8.99 -11.83
C GLY A 100 -1.17 -9.85 -11.18
N ALA A 101 -1.14 -9.92 -9.85
CA ALA A 101 -0.19 -10.72 -9.08
C ALA A 101 -0.94 -11.63 -8.09
N LEU A 102 -0.52 -12.90 -8.00
CA LEU A 102 -1.22 -13.92 -7.21
C LEU A 102 -2.71 -13.97 -7.61
N ASP A 103 -3.64 -13.97 -6.64
CA ASP A 103 -5.07 -14.12 -6.93
C ASP A 103 -5.74 -12.81 -7.40
N THR A 104 -4.97 -11.72 -7.42
CA THR A 104 -5.49 -10.41 -7.86
C THR A 104 -5.53 -10.35 -9.40
N ALA A 105 -6.73 -10.27 -9.97
CA ALA A 105 -6.87 -10.08 -11.41
C ALA A 105 -6.39 -8.68 -11.83
N GLY A 106 -5.93 -8.58 -13.09
CA GLY A 106 -5.72 -7.29 -13.74
C GLY A 106 -7.02 -6.48 -13.84
N VAL A 107 -6.92 -5.21 -14.21
CA VAL A 107 -8.11 -4.41 -14.57
C VAL A 107 -8.46 -4.73 -16.03
N GLU A 108 -9.67 -5.22 -16.24
CA GLU A 108 -10.21 -5.55 -17.57
C GLU A 108 -10.39 -4.30 -18.43
N GLY A 109 -10.28 -4.46 -19.75
CA GLY A 109 -10.47 -3.36 -20.72
C GLY A 109 -9.46 -2.21 -20.66
N ARG A 110 -8.46 -2.26 -19.76
CA ARG A 110 -7.52 -1.16 -19.58
C ARG A 110 -6.54 -1.06 -20.76
N LEU A 111 -6.66 0.00 -21.56
CA LEU A 111 -5.76 0.26 -22.69
C LEU A 111 -4.51 1.08 -22.30
N GLN A 112 -4.65 2.00 -21.35
CA GLN A 112 -3.58 2.91 -20.91
C GLN A 112 -3.05 2.59 -19.50
N ARG A 113 -1.75 2.85 -19.27
CA ARG A 113 -1.05 2.60 -17.99
C ARG A 113 -1.22 1.16 -17.47
N ARG A 114 -1.31 0.21 -18.40
CA ARG A 114 -1.61 -1.21 -18.16
C ARG A 114 -0.71 -1.87 -17.13
N SER A 115 0.60 -1.60 -17.20
CA SER A 115 1.61 -2.16 -16.30
C SER A 115 1.34 -1.88 -14.83
N LYS A 116 0.69 -0.76 -14.49
CA LYS A 116 0.34 -0.42 -13.11
C LYS A 116 -0.84 -1.23 -12.56
N TYR A 117 -1.70 -1.71 -13.44
CA TYR A 117 -2.98 -2.34 -13.10
C TYR A 117 -3.08 -3.80 -13.56
N GLY A 118 -1.96 -4.42 -13.98
CA GLY A 118 -1.95 -5.81 -14.42
C GLY A 118 -2.73 -6.09 -15.70
N GLY A 119 -3.03 -5.06 -16.52
CA GLY A 119 -3.72 -5.23 -17.79
C GLY A 119 -2.79 -5.83 -18.85
N LYS A 120 -3.19 -6.91 -19.52
CA LYS A 120 -2.42 -7.49 -20.63
C LYS A 120 -2.55 -6.64 -21.90
N LYS A 121 -1.58 -6.74 -22.81
CA LYS A 121 -1.71 -6.11 -24.14
C LYS A 121 -2.77 -6.89 -24.94
N PRO A 122 -3.83 -6.24 -25.44
CA PRO A 122 -4.81 -6.92 -26.29
C PRO A 122 -4.11 -7.38 -27.56
N LYS A 123 -4.46 -8.58 -28.03
CA LYS A 123 -4.08 -9.05 -29.36
C LYS A 123 -4.88 -8.21 -30.36
N LYS A 124 -4.17 -7.57 -31.29
CA LYS A 124 -4.76 -6.93 -32.46
C LYS A 124 -4.79 -7.95 -33.58
#